data_AF-A0A8T5FQJ6-F1
#
_entry.id   AF-A0A8T5FQJ6-F1
#
_cell.length_a   1.000
_cell.length_b   1.000
_cell.length_c   1.000
_cell.angle_alpha   90.00
_cell.angle_beta   90.00
_cell.angle_gamma   90.00
#
_symmetry.space_group_name_H-M   'P 1'
#
loop_
_entity.id
_entity.type
_entity.pdbx_description
1 polymer ?
#
loop_
_entity_poly.entity_id
_entity_poly.type
_entity_poly.pdbx_seq_one_letter_code
_entity_poly.pdbx_strand_id
1 'polypeptide(L)'
;FAIDSIINRIKLSKNGPPAETRAATPNGDTIFLRPRPGASRMYPETDIPTVKVTDAELIKVRSNIPKSWEDSIKELEEKYRINNQLAEQIFDSEYFEIFEQICSQKQNSPNFVVSILCSTITNLERSGLNSSLLSNEHIKKTFELLEQEKINKESIQIIFEQIMSKKANGVLQALENASISQLTEDELDEILNKIIQENIDKIKQEQMRALSGIMGIAMKEVRGKASGKIINQKLKEKIQNFLN
;
A
#
# COMPACT_ATOMS: atom_id res chain seq x y z
N PHE A 1 26.50 50.94 -14.28
CA PHE A 1 26.19 49.51 -14.47
C PHE A 1 24.82 49.12 -13.90
N ALA A 2 24.58 49.17 -12.58
CA ALA A 2 23.28 48.76 -12.00
C ALA A 2 22.11 49.62 -12.50
N ILE A 3 22.28 50.95 -12.51
CA ILE A 3 21.27 51.91 -13.00
C ILE A 3 20.99 51.68 -14.50
N ASP A 4 22.03 51.45 -15.31
CA ASP A 4 21.89 51.20 -16.75
C ASP A 4 21.11 49.91 -17.05
N SER A 5 21.35 48.84 -16.28
CA SER A 5 20.60 47.58 -16.38
C SER A 5 19.12 47.75 -16.05
N ILE A 6 18.79 48.57 -15.04
CA ILE A 6 17.40 48.91 -14.69
C ILE A 6 16.75 49.72 -15.82
N ILE A 7 17.44 50.75 -16.33
CA ILE A 7 16.95 51.56 -17.45
C ILE A 7 16.69 50.69 -18.69
N ASN A 8 17.62 49.80 -19.04
CA ASN A 8 17.47 48.88 -20.16
C ASN A 8 16.31 47.90 -19.95
N ARG A 9 16.13 47.39 -18.72
CA ARG A 9 15.00 46.54 -18.37
C ARG A 9 13.67 47.26 -18.58
N ILE A 10 13.53 48.49 -18.07
CA ILE A 10 12.33 49.31 -18.23
C ILE A 10 12.05 49.59 -19.71
N LYS A 11 13.09 49.89 -20.51
CA LYS A 11 12.94 50.10 -21.96
C LYS A 11 12.44 48.85 -22.67
N LEU A 12 13.01 47.68 -22.39
CA LEU A 12 12.60 46.40 -23.00
C LEU A 12 11.15 46.04 -22.61
N SER A 13 10.76 46.29 -21.37
CA SER A 13 9.40 46.03 -20.88
C SER A 13 8.31 46.82 -21.61
N LYS A 14 8.64 47.95 -22.26
CA LYS A 14 7.66 48.71 -23.08
C LYS A 14 7.11 47.89 -24.25
N ASN A 15 7.89 46.94 -24.76
CA ASN A 15 7.52 46.09 -25.91
C ASN A 15 7.02 44.70 -25.46
N GLY A 16 6.71 44.52 -24.17
CA GLY A 16 6.25 43.27 -23.59
C GLY A 16 7.32 42.54 -22.76
N PRO A 17 7.05 41.28 -22.35
CA PRO A 17 7.97 40.50 -21.53
C PRO A 17 9.29 40.23 -22.26
N PRO A 18 10.45 40.59 -21.67
CA PRO A 18 11.74 40.37 -22.30
C PRO A 18 12.13 38.88 -22.35
N ALA A 19 12.85 38.49 -23.39
CA ALA A 19 13.36 37.14 -23.56
C ALA A 19 14.49 36.83 -22.56
N GLU A 20 14.21 35.95 -21.59
CA GLU A 20 15.14 35.61 -20.53
C GLU A 20 15.03 34.16 -20.09
N THR A 21 16.05 33.71 -19.37
CA THR A 21 16.04 32.43 -18.66
C THR A 21 15.74 32.69 -17.19
N ARG A 22 14.72 32.00 -16.67
CA ARG A 22 14.26 32.13 -15.29
C ARG A 22 14.30 30.78 -14.58
N ALA A 23 14.55 30.77 -13.28
CA ALA A 23 14.38 29.58 -12.44
C ALA A 23 12.99 29.59 -11.80
N ALA A 24 12.38 28.41 -11.69
CA ALA A 24 11.19 28.21 -10.86
C ALA A 24 11.56 28.22 -9.38
N THR A 25 10.68 28.77 -8.54
CA THR A 25 10.81 28.75 -7.08
C THR A 25 9.73 27.87 -6.45
N PRO A 26 9.95 27.35 -5.22
CA PRO A 26 8.94 26.55 -4.53
C PRO A 26 7.60 27.26 -4.30
N ASN A 27 7.60 28.60 -4.27
CA ASN A 27 6.40 29.42 -4.07
C ASN A 27 5.56 29.58 -5.36
N GLY A 28 5.99 28.99 -6.48
CA GLY A 28 5.33 29.14 -7.78
C GLY A 28 5.76 30.37 -8.57
N ASP A 29 6.57 31.25 -7.97
CA ASP A 29 7.18 32.38 -8.66
C ASP A 29 8.39 31.93 -9.48
N THR A 30 8.87 32.85 -10.34
CA THR A 30 10.11 32.66 -11.09
C THR A 30 11.09 33.78 -10.80
N ILE A 31 12.39 33.47 -10.78
CA ILE A 31 13.47 34.45 -10.60
C ILE A 31 14.33 34.55 -11.84
N PHE A 32 14.75 35.77 -12.19
CA PHE A 32 15.65 36.00 -13.30
C PHE A 32 17.02 35.36 -13.02
N LEU A 33 17.56 34.61 -14.00
CA LEU A 33 18.92 34.07 -13.92
C LEU A 33 19.85 34.84 -14.86
N ARG A 34 19.52 34.83 -16.16
CA ARG A 34 20.36 35.39 -17.20
C ARG A 34 19.53 35.77 -18.43
N PRO A 35 20.03 36.68 -19.29
CA PRO A 35 19.45 36.90 -20.60
C PRO A 35 19.39 35.59 -21.38
N ARG A 36 18.38 35.44 -22.24
CA ARG A 36 18.24 34.24 -23.06
C ARG A 36 19.48 34.13 -23.96
N PRO A 37 20.18 32.97 -23.99
CA PRO A 37 21.26 32.75 -24.95
C PRO A 37 20.77 32.98 -26.38
N GLY A 38 21.63 33.53 -27.23
CA GLY A 38 21.36 33.67 -28.65
C GLY A 38 21.29 32.31 -29.36
N ALA A 39 21.03 32.33 -30.67
CA ALA A 39 21.04 31.10 -31.47
C ALA A 39 22.44 30.45 -31.43
N SER A 40 22.49 29.20 -30.98
CA SER A 40 23.71 28.40 -31.08
C SER A 40 23.99 28.09 -32.55
N ARG A 41 25.24 28.26 -32.97
CA ARG A 41 25.68 27.79 -34.29
C ARG A 41 25.74 26.27 -34.24
N MET A 42 24.98 25.61 -35.08
CA MET A 42 25.02 24.15 -35.23
C MET A 42 25.70 23.81 -36.56
N TYR A 43 26.58 22.81 -36.51
CA TYR A 43 27.22 22.19 -37.67
C TYR A 43 27.29 20.69 -37.39
N PRO A 44 27.29 19.83 -38.43
CA PRO A 44 27.47 18.39 -38.24
C PRO A 44 28.77 18.12 -37.49
N GLU A 45 28.72 17.23 -36.49
CA GLU A 45 29.93 16.73 -35.82
C GLU A 45 30.76 15.95 -36.85
N THR A 46 31.98 16.41 -37.12
CA THR A 46 32.84 15.86 -38.16
C THR A 46 33.71 14.72 -37.65
N ASP A 47 33.93 14.66 -36.33
CA ASP A 47 34.76 13.62 -35.72
C ASP A 47 34.03 12.27 -35.64
N ILE A 48 32.69 12.29 -35.72
CA ILE A 48 31.84 11.10 -35.61
C ILE A 48 31.24 10.77 -36.99
N PRO A 49 31.53 9.58 -37.55
CA PRO A 49 30.87 9.12 -38.77
C PRO A 49 29.35 9.02 -38.62
N THR A 50 28.64 9.10 -39.74
CA THR A 50 27.18 8.94 -39.73
C THR A 50 26.77 7.53 -39.27
N VAL A 51 25.85 7.47 -38.32
CA VAL A 51 25.28 6.20 -37.82
C VAL A 51 24.07 5.84 -38.68
N LYS A 52 24.19 4.78 -39.47
CA LYS A 52 23.07 4.22 -40.25
C LYS A 52 22.35 3.18 -39.39
N VAL A 53 21.05 3.37 -39.19
CA VAL A 53 20.20 2.39 -38.51
C VAL A 53 19.59 1.47 -39.57
N THR A 54 19.86 0.16 -39.48
CA THR A 54 19.36 -0.84 -40.41
C THR A 54 17.96 -1.33 -40.02
N ASP A 55 17.20 -1.84 -40.98
CA ASP A 55 15.88 -2.42 -40.72
C ASP A 55 15.97 -3.63 -39.76
N ALA A 56 17.04 -4.43 -39.87
CA ALA A 56 17.27 -5.56 -38.97
C ALA A 56 17.47 -5.11 -37.51
N GLU A 57 18.20 -4.02 -37.27
CA GLU A 57 18.36 -3.42 -35.94
C GLU A 57 17.02 -2.87 -35.42
N LEU A 58 16.24 -2.20 -36.27
CA LEU A 58 14.92 -1.70 -35.90
C LEU A 58 13.98 -2.84 -35.50
N ILE A 59 13.96 -3.95 -36.25
CA ILE A 59 13.14 -5.13 -35.93
C ILE A 59 13.57 -5.72 -34.58
N LYS A 60 14.88 -5.91 -34.38
CA LYS A 60 15.43 -6.46 -33.12
C LYS A 60 15.10 -5.57 -31.92
N VAL A 61 15.19 -4.24 -32.07
CA VAL A 61 14.82 -3.32 -31.00
C VAL A 61 13.32 -3.37 -30.73
N ARG A 62 12.49 -3.35 -31.78
CA ARG A 62 11.02 -3.43 -31.65
C ARG A 62 10.56 -4.69 -30.93
N SER A 63 11.18 -5.84 -31.17
CA SER A 63 10.85 -7.08 -30.46
C SER A 63 11.24 -7.07 -28.98
N ASN A 64 12.16 -6.18 -28.58
CA ASN A 64 12.66 -6.06 -27.21
C ASN A 64 12.04 -4.87 -26.45
N ILE A 65 11.11 -4.14 -27.06
CA ILE A 65 10.40 -3.06 -26.37
C ILE A 65 9.57 -3.71 -25.25
N PRO A 66 9.80 -3.35 -23.97
CA PRO A 66 8.97 -3.84 -22.89
C PRO A 66 7.53 -3.33 -23.06
N LYS A 67 6.59 -3.99 -22.40
CA LYS A 67 5.21 -3.53 -22.38
C LYS A 67 5.14 -2.10 -21.83
N SER A 68 4.20 -1.33 -22.35
CA SER A 68 3.93 -0.01 -21.79
C SER A 68 3.47 -0.14 -20.34
N TRP A 69 3.58 0.95 -19.57
CA TRP A 69 3.05 0.99 -18.21
C TRP A 69 1.55 0.64 -18.20
N GLU A 70 0.77 1.25 -19.09
CA GLU A 70 -0.68 1.01 -19.21
C GLU A 70 -1.00 -0.45 -19.53
N ASP A 71 -0.28 -1.06 -20.47
CA ASP A 71 -0.51 -2.47 -20.85
C ASP A 71 -0.11 -3.43 -19.72
N SER A 72 0.93 -3.09 -18.96
CA SER A 72 1.37 -3.89 -17.81
C SER A 72 0.35 -3.87 -16.68
N ILE A 73 -0.23 -2.70 -16.38
CA ILE A 73 -1.32 -2.57 -15.39
C ILE A 73 -2.55 -3.37 -15.84
N LYS A 74 -2.98 -3.23 -17.11
CA LYS A 74 -4.13 -3.99 -17.64
C LYS A 74 -3.92 -5.50 -17.55
N GLU A 75 -2.73 -5.99 -17.88
CA GLU A 75 -2.41 -7.40 -17.74
C GLU A 75 -2.54 -7.87 -16.29
N LEU A 76 -2.13 -7.07 -15.30
CA LEU A 76 -2.29 -7.41 -13.88
C LEU A 76 -3.75 -7.41 -13.44
N GLU A 77 -4.54 -6.42 -13.88
CA GLU A 77 -5.98 -6.37 -13.65
C GLU A 77 -6.67 -7.63 -14.18
N GLU A 78 -6.36 -8.05 -15.40
CA GLU A 78 -6.94 -9.23 -16.04
C GLU A 78 -6.46 -10.54 -15.38
N LYS A 79 -5.15 -10.66 -15.13
CA LYS A 79 -4.51 -11.86 -14.57
C LYS A 79 -4.97 -12.15 -13.14
N TYR A 80 -5.04 -11.11 -12.31
CA TYR A 80 -5.32 -11.24 -10.87
C TYR A 80 -6.72 -10.78 -10.47
N ARG A 81 -7.51 -10.24 -11.41
CA ARG A 81 -8.87 -9.70 -11.16
C ARG A 81 -8.90 -8.67 -10.03
N ILE A 82 -7.88 -7.81 -10.01
CA ILE A 82 -7.76 -6.69 -9.08
C ILE A 82 -8.18 -5.39 -9.76
N ASN A 83 -8.56 -4.39 -8.97
CA ASN A 83 -8.91 -3.09 -9.54
C ASN A 83 -7.65 -2.32 -9.99
N ASN A 84 -7.86 -1.29 -10.81
CA ASN A 84 -6.80 -0.46 -11.36
C ASN A 84 -5.88 0.15 -10.29
N GLN A 85 -6.46 0.69 -9.22
CA GLN A 85 -5.70 1.27 -8.12
C GLN A 85 -4.75 0.27 -7.45
N LEU A 86 -5.21 -0.96 -7.19
CA LEU A 86 -4.39 -2.02 -6.58
C LEU A 86 -3.34 -2.55 -7.57
N ALA A 87 -3.68 -2.63 -8.86
CA ALA A 87 -2.74 -3.01 -9.91
C ALA A 87 -1.58 -2.00 -10.01
N GLU A 88 -1.90 -0.70 -10.03
CA GLU A 88 -0.90 0.37 -10.02
C GLU A 88 -0.03 0.31 -8.76
N GLN A 89 -0.66 0.16 -7.59
CA GLN A 89 0.04 0.08 -6.31
C GLN A 89 1.02 -1.07 -6.25
N ILE A 90 0.64 -2.26 -6.71
CA ILE A 90 1.54 -3.42 -6.65
C ILE A 90 2.64 -3.34 -7.71
N PHE A 91 2.33 -2.83 -8.90
CA PHE A 91 3.29 -2.68 -9.99
C PHE A 91 4.43 -1.73 -9.64
N ASP A 92 4.12 -0.62 -8.95
CA ASP A 92 5.11 0.37 -8.51
C ASP A 92 5.76 0.02 -7.15
N SER A 93 5.44 -1.16 -6.57
CA SER A 93 5.96 -1.58 -5.28
C SER A 93 7.15 -2.53 -5.37
N GLU A 94 7.96 -2.55 -4.32
CA GLU A 94 9.04 -3.53 -4.13
C GLU A 94 8.53 -4.96 -3.89
N TYR A 95 7.22 -5.12 -3.64
CA TYR A 95 6.61 -6.41 -3.32
C TYR A 95 6.06 -7.15 -4.53
N PHE A 96 6.23 -6.63 -5.75
CA PHE A 96 5.67 -7.20 -6.98
C PHE A 96 6.04 -8.69 -7.15
N GLU A 97 7.32 -9.04 -7.01
CA GLU A 97 7.79 -10.42 -7.17
C GLU A 97 7.17 -11.36 -6.13
N ILE A 98 7.09 -10.92 -4.86
CA ILE A 98 6.49 -11.70 -3.77
C ILE A 98 5.00 -11.87 -3.99
N PHE A 99 4.32 -10.82 -4.45
CA PHE A 99 2.90 -10.87 -4.77
C PHE A 99 2.61 -11.91 -5.86
N GLU A 100 3.41 -11.95 -6.92
CA GLU A 100 3.27 -12.97 -7.96
C GLU A 100 3.48 -14.39 -7.39
N GLN A 101 4.47 -14.57 -6.51
CA GLN A 101 4.73 -15.85 -5.86
C GLN A 101 3.55 -16.30 -4.98
N ILE A 102 3.01 -15.42 -4.12
CA ILE A 102 1.88 -15.74 -3.23
C ILE A 102 0.62 -16.05 -4.05
N CYS A 103 0.33 -15.25 -5.08
CA CYS A 103 -0.89 -15.42 -5.86
C CYS A 103 -0.84 -16.65 -6.78
N SER A 104 0.35 -17.19 -7.09
CA SER A 104 0.50 -18.40 -7.89
C SER A 104 -0.15 -19.64 -7.25
N GLN A 105 -0.24 -19.67 -5.92
CA GLN A 105 -0.77 -20.79 -5.13
C GLN A 105 -2.31 -20.82 -5.05
N LYS A 106 -2.99 -19.79 -5.60
CA LYS A 106 -4.46 -19.68 -5.83
C LYS A 106 -5.40 -19.77 -4.61
N GLN A 107 -4.91 -19.89 -3.38
CA GLN A 107 -5.77 -19.90 -2.19
C GLN A 107 -6.02 -18.48 -1.63
N ASN A 108 -5.05 -17.59 -1.77
CA ASN A 108 -5.14 -16.22 -1.28
C ASN A 108 -5.82 -15.29 -2.29
N SER A 109 -6.74 -14.44 -1.81
CA SER A 109 -7.38 -13.42 -2.65
C SER A 109 -6.35 -12.35 -3.05
N PRO A 110 -6.10 -12.10 -4.35
CA PRO A 110 -5.10 -11.13 -4.78
C PRO A 110 -5.32 -9.72 -4.21
N ASN A 111 -6.58 -9.27 -4.15
CA ASN A 111 -6.95 -7.99 -3.52
C ASN A 111 -6.49 -7.91 -2.06
N PHE A 112 -6.64 -8.99 -1.31
CA PHE A 112 -6.23 -9.05 0.09
C PHE A 112 -4.70 -9.01 0.20
N VAL A 113 -3.97 -9.75 -0.65
CA VAL A 113 -2.50 -9.75 -0.65
C VAL A 113 -1.96 -8.34 -0.94
N VAL A 114 -2.45 -7.65 -1.97
CA VAL A 114 -2.03 -6.28 -2.28
C VAL A 114 -2.33 -5.33 -1.11
N SER A 115 -3.51 -5.44 -0.49
CA SER A 115 -3.87 -4.62 0.66
C SER A 115 -2.94 -4.85 1.86
N ILE A 116 -2.49 -6.08 2.09
CA ILE A 116 -1.54 -6.37 3.17
C ILE A 116 -0.16 -5.79 2.84
N LEU A 117 0.37 -6.07 1.65
CA LEU A 117 1.71 -5.65 1.25
C LEU A 117 1.83 -4.13 1.13
N CYS A 118 0.92 -3.49 0.39
CA CYS A 118 1.05 -2.07 0.08
C CYS A 118 0.39 -1.16 1.13
N SER A 119 -0.74 -1.56 1.72
CA SER A 119 -1.45 -0.69 2.67
C SER A 119 -1.09 -0.99 4.13
N THR A 120 -1.05 -2.25 4.54
CA THR A 120 -0.84 -2.60 5.96
C THR A 120 0.59 -2.33 6.40
N ILE A 121 1.59 -2.73 5.61
CA ILE A 121 3.01 -2.46 5.93
C ILE A 121 3.26 -0.94 6.01
N THR A 122 2.81 -0.18 5.01
CA THR A 122 2.92 1.29 5.01
C THR A 122 2.24 1.94 6.23
N ASN A 123 1.10 1.42 6.67
CA ASN A 123 0.42 1.93 7.87
C ASN A 123 1.20 1.61 9.16
N LEU A 124 1.84 0.44 9.23
CA LEU A 124 2.72 0.07 10.35
C LEU A 124 3.98 0.95 10.38
N GLU A 125 4.58 1.25 9.22
CA GLU A 125 5.69 2.20 9.10
C GLU A 125 5.32 3.60 9.61
N ARG A 126 4.17 4.12 9.20
CA ARG A 126 3.63 5.41 9.68
C ARG A 126 3.39 5.43 11.19
N SER A 127 3.18 4.26 11.79
CA SER A 127 3.04 4.10 13.24
C SER A 127 4.40 4.06 13.97
N GLY A 128 5.51 4.26 13.26
CA GLY A 128 6.87 4.28 13.79
C GLY A 128 7.56 2.92 13.85
N LEU A 129 7.00 1.89 13.19
CA LEU A 129 7.58 0.56 13.13
C LEU A 129 8.57 0.43 11.98
N ASN A 130 9.56 -0.44 12.13
CA ASN A 130 10.61 -0.59 11.13
C ASN A 130 10.32 -1.75 10.16
N SER A 131 9.99 -1.42 8.90
CA SER A 131 9.75 -2.39 7.83
C SER A 131 10.99 -3.15 7.39
N SER A 132 12.20 -2.62 7.60
CA SER A 132 13.45 -3.30 7.22
C SER A 132 13.66 -4.62 7.98
N LEU A 133 12.93 -4.83 9.08
CA LEU A 133 12.96 -6.07 9.87
C LEU A 133 12.03 -7.15 9.29
N LEU A 134 11.09 -6.76 8.44
CA LEU A 134 10.15 -7.67 7.79
C LEU A 134 10.74 -8.10 6.44
N SER A 135 11.42 -9.25 6.45
CA SER A 135 11.98 -9.82 5.23
C SER A 135 10.92 -10.46 4.33
N ASN A 136 11.24 -10.60 3.06
CA ASN A 136 10.39 -11.28 2.06
C ASN A 136 10.04 -12.72 2.48
N GLU A 137 10.98 -13.41 3.14
CA GLU A 137 10.77 -14.75 3.69
C GLU A 137 9.73 -14.75 4.83
N HIS A 138 9.72 -13.72 5.69
CA HIS A 138 8.70 -13.59 6.73
C HIS A 138 7.31 -13.39 6.13
N ILE A 139 7.20 -12.57 5.10
CA ILE A 139 5.94 -12.32 4.39
C ILE A 139 5.44 -13.63 3.77
N LYS A 140 6.27 -14.29 2.97
CA LYS A 140 5.93 -15.56 2.30
C LYS A 140 5.46 -16.62 3.29
N LYS A 141 6.25 -16.86 4.35
CA LYS A 141 5.91 -17.85 5.39
C LYS A 141 4.61 -17.53 6.11
N THR A 142 4.29 -16.25 6.30
CA THR A 142 3.02 -15.83 6.91
C THR A 142 1.84 -16.20 6.00
N PHE A 143 1.94 -15.96 4.70
CA PHE A 143 0.89 -16.36 3.75
C PHE A 143 0.80 -17.88 3.58
N GLU A 144 1.91 -18.63 3.63
CA GLU A 144 1.88 -20.10 3.66
C GLU A 144 1.13 -20.65 4.89
N LEU A 145 1.30 -20.03 6.06
CA LEU A 145 0.55 -20.39 7.27
C LEU A 145 -0.95 -20.05 7.17
N LEU A 146 -1.29 -18.97 6.45
CA LEU A 146 -2.68 -18.62 6.15
C LEU A 146 -3.32 -19.66 5.24
N GLU A 147 -2.60 -20.14 4.23
CA GLU A 147 -3.05 -21.20 3.31
C GLU A 147 -3.25 -22.54 4.03
N GLN A 148 -2.40 -22.84 5.01
CA GLN A 148 -2.55 -24.02 5.88
C GLN A 148 -3.66 -23.88 6.93
N GLU A 149 -4.43 -22.79 6.91
CA GLU A 149 -5.47 -22.45 7.90
C GLU A 149 -4.97 -22.41 9.36
N LYS A 150 -3.64 -22.30 9.57
CA LYS A 150 -3.05 -22.22 10.91
C LYS A 150 -3.24 -20.84 11.55
N ILE A 151 -3.44 -19.82 10.72
CA ILE A 151 -3.67 -18.44 11.16
C ILE A 151 -4.92 -17.88 10.49
N ASN A 152 -5.57 -16.92 11.15
CA ASN A 152 -6.64 -16.13 10.53
C ASN A 152 -6.06 -14.89 9.83
N LYS A 153 -6.89 -14.19 9.05
CA LYS A 153 -6.47 -12.99 8.31
C LYS A 153 -6.05 -11.85 9.24
N GLU A 154 -6.68 -11.76 10.41
CA GLU A 154 -6.43 -10.73 11.41
C GLU A 154 -5.05 -10.90 12.08
N SER A 155 -4.56 -12.14 12.20
CA SER A 155 -3.26 -12.46 12.78
C SER A 155 -2.08 -11.93 11.96
N ILE A 156 -2.26 -11.75 10.65
CA ILE A 156 -1.18 -11.27 9.77
C ILE A 156 -0.70 -9.90 10.21
N GLN A 157 -1.62 -8.97 10.51
CA GLN A 157 -1.26 -7.64 10.97
C GLN A 157 -0.51 -7.68 12.31
N ILE A 158 -0.92 -8.56 13.22
CA ILE A 158 -0.28 -8.75 14.52
C ILE A 158 1.13 -9.32 14.34
N ILE A 159 1.29 -10.34 13.49
CA ILE A 159 2.59 -10.97 13.20
C ILE A 159 3.56 -9.93 12.63
N PHE A 160 3.12 -9.12 11.66
CA PHE A 160 3.96 -8.08 11.08
C PHE A 160 4.31 -7.00 12.10
N GLU A 161 3.35 -6.56 12.93
CA GLU A 161 3.61 -5.61 14.02
C GLU A 161 4.66 -6.15 15.01
N GLN A 162 4.59 -7.42 15.41
CA GLN A 162 5.55 -8.04 16.33
C GLN A 162 6.95 -8.13 15.74
N ILE A 163 7.08 -8.46 14.45
CA ILE A 163 8.37 -8.54 13.75
C ILE A 163 8.96 -7.13 13.58
N MET A 164 8.17 -6.17 13.09
CA MET A 164 8.61 -4.79 12.86
C MET A 164 8.90 -4.02 14.16
N SER A 165 8.38 -4.48 15.31
CA SER A 165 8.68 -3.94 16.65
C SER A 165 9.82 -4.66 17.40
N LYS A 166 10.51 -5.62 16.75
CA LYS A 166 11.56 -6.48 17.36
C LYS A 166 11.09 -7.35 18.52
N LYS A 167 9.78 -7.57 18.68
CA LYS A 167 9.25 -8.47 19.71
C LYS A 167 9.36 -9.95 19.29
N ALA A 168 9.47 -10.21 18.00
CA ALA A 168 9.70 -11.54 17.44
C ALA A 168 10.75 -11.49 16.33
N ASN A 169 11.63 -12.47 16.29
CA ASN A 169 12.66 -12.60 15.24
C ASN A 169 12.17 -13.43 14.04
N GLY A 170 10.98 -14.02 14.11
CA GLY A 170 10.42 -14.82 13.03
C GLY A 170 8.94 -15.10 13.21
N VAL A 171 8.33 -15.59 12.13
CA VAL A 171 6.88 -15.81 12.01
C VAL A 171 6.35 -16.79 13.05
N LEU A 172 7.08 -17.88 13.34
CA LEU A 172 6.63 -18.87 14.33
C LEU A 172 6.65 -18.32 15.76
N GLN A 173 7.67 -17.53 16.11
CA GLN A 173 7.73 -16.88 17.42
C GLN A 173 6.65 -15.80 17.56
N ALA A 174 6.40 -15.04 16.50
CA ALA A 174 5.29 -14.07 16.45
C ALA A 174 3.94 -14.78 16.59
N LEU A 175 3.79 -15.96 15.98
CA LEU A 175 2.61 -16.80 16.11
C LEU A 175 2.46 -17.35 17.52
N GLU A 176 3.51 -17.87 18.16
CA GLU A 176 3.44 -18.33 19.56
C GLU A 176 3.03 -17.19 20.49
N ASN A 177 3.62 -15.99 20.34
CA ASN A 177 3.22 -14.81 21.10
C ASN A 177 1.75 -14.41 20.84
N ALA A 178 1.28 -14.57 19.61
CA ALA A 178 -0.10 -14.31 19.22
C ALA A 178 -1.07 -15.41 19.68
N SER A 179 -0.66 -16.68 19.71
CA SER A 179 -1.42 -17.85 20.14
C SER A 179 -1.52 -17.92 21.66
N ILE A 180 -0.48 -17.51 22.41
CA ILE A 180 -0.59 -17.22 23.86
C ILE A 180 -1.66 -16.15 24.12
N SER A 181 -1.96 -15.33 23.11
CA SER A 181 -3.03 -14.33 23.16
C SER A 181 -4.36 -14.83 22.60
N GLN A 182 -4.44 -15.99 21.92
CA GLN A 182 -5.69 -16.55 21.41
C GLN A 182 -6.53 -17.06 22.58
N LEU A 183 -7.74 -16.51 22.71
CA LEU A 183 -8.68 -16.89 23.75
C LEU A 183 -9.24 -18.28 23.44
N THR A 184 -9.29 -19.15 24.45
CA THR A 184 -10.05 -20.39 24.36
C THR A 184 -11.54 -20.10 24.14
N GLU A 185 -12.31 -21.06 23.62
CA GLU A 185 -13.74 -20.85 23.38
C GLU A 185 -14.50 -20.41 24.63
N ASP A 186 -14.07 -20.89 25.81
CA ASP A 186 -14.64 -20.57 27.11
C ASP A 186 -14.31 -19.12 27.53
N GLU A 187 -13.05 -18.69 27.41
CA GLU A 187 -12.67 -17.30 27.72
C GLU A 187 -13.30 -16.31 26.73
N LEU A 188 -13.46 -16.70 25.46
CA LEU A 188 -14.22 -15.92 24.49
C LEU A 188 -15.68 -15.79 24.91
N ASP A 189 -16.30 -16.86 25.38
CA ASP A 189 -17.67 -16.83 25.87
C ASP A 189 -17.85 -15.94 27.11
N GLU A 190 -16.89 -15.94 28.03
CA GLU A 190 -16.88 -15.04 29.19
C GLU A 190 -16.79 -13.57 28.77
N ILE A 191 -15.88 -13.23 27.85
CA ILE A 191 -15.74 -11.86 27.35
C ILE A 191 -17.03 -11.43 26.64
N LEU A 192 -17.59 -12.27 25.78
CA LEU A 192 -18.84 -11.95 25.08
C LEU A 192 -20.01 -11.78 26.06
N ASN A 193 -20.09 -12.61 27.10
CA ASN A 193 -21.10 -12.47 28.15
C ASN A 193 -20.96 -11.14 28.90
N LYS A 194 -19.73 -10.74 29.22
CA LYS A 194 -19.45 -9.47 29.91
C LYS A 194 -19.84 -8.27 29.05
N ILE A 195 -19.48 -8.28 27.77
CA ILE A 195 -19.85 -7.22 26.81
C ILE A 195 -21.37 -7.12 26.69
N ILE A 196 -22.08 -8.26 26.63
CA ILE A 196 -23.54 -8.30 26.59
C ILE A 196 -24.13 -7.70 27.88
N GLN A 197 -23.59 -8.05 29.05
CA GLN A 197 -24.03 -7.50 30.34
C GLN A 197 -23.85 -5.99 30.45
N GLU A 198 -22.70 -5.47 29.99
CA GLU A 198 -22.41 -4.03 29.99
C GLU A 198 -23.27 -3.25 28.98
N ASN A 199 -23.85 -3.92 27.98
CA ASN A 199 -24.64 -3.30 26.92
C ASN A 199 -26.12 -3.76 26.91
N ILE A 200 -26.64 -4.28 28.02
CA ILE A 200 -28.03 -4.78 28.13
C ILE A 200 -29.06 -3.73 27.66
N ASP A 201 -28.88 -2.48 28.07
CA ASP A 201 -29.84 -1.42 27.76
C ASP A 201 -29.92 -1.14 26.26
N LYS A 202 -28.78 -1.19 25.56
CA LYS A 202 -28.72 -1.12 24.10
C LYS A 202 -29.37 -2.32 23.43
N ILE A 203 -29.14 -3.52 23.94
CA ILE A 203 -29.73 -4.76 23.39
C ILE A 203 -31.26 -4.75 23.55
N LYS A 204 -31.79 -4.25 24.67
CA LYS A 204 -33.23 -4.14 24.89
C LYS A 204 -33.89 -3.10 23.98
N GLN A 205 -33.22 -1.99 23.70
CA GLN A 205 -33.76 -0.92 22.84
C GLN A 205 -33.69 -1.26 21.34
N GLU A 206 -32.57 -1.83 20.90
CA GLU A 206 -32.28 -2.02 19.47
C GLU A 206 -32.42 -3.49 19.01
N GLN A 207 -32.62 -4.44 19.94
CA GLN A 207 -32.75 -5.88 19.67
C GLN A 207 -31.62 -6.39 18.75
N MET A 208 -31.96 -7.03 17.63
CA MET A 208 -31.01 -7.55 16.66
C MET A 208 -30.23 -6.46 15.91
N ARG A 209 -30.64 -5.19 15.96
CA ARG A 209 -29.88 -4.08 15.36
C ARG A 209 -28.65 -3.69 16.19
N ALA A 210 -28.65 -4.00 17.49
CA ALA A 210 -27.51 -3.77 18.37
C ALA A 210 -26.28 -4.62 18.00
N LEU A 211 -26.48 -5.71 17.25
CA LEU A 211 -25.44 -6.68 16.91
C LEU A 211 -24.25 -6.02 16.19
N SER A 212 -24.51 -5.08 15.27
CA SER A 212 -23.46 -4.36 14.55
C SER A 212 -22.58 -3.53 15.49
N GLY A 213 -23.19 -2.85 16.46
CA GLY A 213 -22.48 -2.02 17.44
C GLY A 213 -21.68 -2.85 18.44
N ILE A 214 -22.29 -3.93 18.94
CA ILE A 214 -21.66 -4.86 19.89
C ILE A 214 -20.52 -5.62 19.22
N MET A 215 -20.67 -6.00 17.95
CA MET A 215 -19.61 -6.62 17.18
C MET A 215 -18.39 -5.70 17.06
N GLY A 216 -18.59 -4.39 16.89
CA GLY A 216 -17.49 -3.41 16.94
C GLY A 216 -16.75 -3.38 18.28
N ILE A 217 -17.48 -3.49 19.40
CA ILE A 217 -16.90 -3.52 20.75
C ILE A 217 -16.15 -4.83 20.98
N ALA A 218 -16.76 -5.97 20.67
CA ALA A 218 -16.16 -7.29 20.81
C ALA A 218 -14.90 -7.45 19.94
N MET A 219 -14.92 -6.97 18.70
CA MET A 219 -13.74 -6.99 17.82
C MET A 219 -12.62 -6.10 18.34
N LYS A 220 -12.93 -5.01 19.05
CA LYS A 220 -11.93 -4.12 19.67
C LYS A 220 -11.28 -4.77 20.89
N GLU A 221 -12.05 -5.50 21.70
CA GLU A 221 -11.57 -6.14 22.93
C GLU A 221 -10.83 -7.45 22.64
N VAL A 222 -11.30 -8.22 21.66
CA VAL A 222 -10.72 -9.51 21.25
C VAL A 222 -9.62 -9.34 20.19
N ARG A 223 -9.39 -8.12 19.66
CA ARG A 223 -8.42 -7.71 18.62
C ARG A 223 -7.50 -8.82 18.06
N GLY A 224 -8.01 -9.57 17.07
CA GLY A 224 -7.28 -10.59 16.31
C GLY A 224 -7.07 -11.95 17.00
N LYS A 225 -7.55 -12.12 18.23
CA LYS A 225 -7.44 -13.35 19.04
C LYS A 225 -8.48 -14.42 18.68
N ALA A 226 -9.55 -14.07 17.98
CA ALA A 226 -10.56 -15.00 17.48
C ALA A 226 -11.09 -14.57 16.12
N SER A 227 -11.58 -15.54 15.33
CA SER A 227 -12.15 -15.27 14.00
C SER A 227 -13.44 -14.45 14.11
N GLY A 228 -13.55 -13.37 13.33
CA GLY A 228 -14.76 -12.53 13.30
C GLY A 228 -16.04 -13.31 12.95
N LYS A 229 -15.91 -14.42 12.19
CA LYS A 229 -17.04 -15.29 11.87
C LYS A 229 -17.58 -16.03 13.10
N ILE A 230 -16.69 -16.54 13.95
CA ILE A 230 -17.04 -17.25 15.19
C ILE A 230 -17.66 -16.26 16.19
N ILE A 231 -17.07 -15.08 16.33
CA ILE A 231 -17.60 -14.00 17.19
C ILE A 231 -19.02 -13.62 16.78
N ASN A 232 -19.26 -13.42 15.47
CA ASN A 232 -20.58 -13.06 14.96
C ASN A 232 -21.61 -14.15 15.26
N GLN A 233 -21.27 -15.42 15.01
CA GLN A 233 -22.17 -16.54 15.26
C GLN A 233 -22.53 -16.64 16.76
N LYS A 234 -21.53 -16.62 17.66
CA LYS A 234 -21.76 -16.68 19.11
C LYS A 234 -22.54 -15.48 19.64
N LEU A 235 -22.23 -14.26 19.19
CA LEU A 235 -22.99 -13.06 19.58
C LEU A 235 -24.45 -13.14 19.14
N LYS A 236 -24.69 -13.62 17.92
CA LYS A 236 -26.05 -13.78 17.39
C LYS A 236 -26.86 -14.76 18.23
N GLU A 237 -26.29 -15.92 18.57
CA GLU A 237 -26.92 -16.93 19.41
C GLU A 237 -27.20 -16.39 20.82
N LYS A 238 -26.23 -15.72 21.46
CA LYS A 238 -26.41 -15.17 22.81
C LYS A 238 -27.45 -14.04 22.88
N ILE A 239 -27.45 -13.12 21.90
CA ILE A 239 -28.45 -12.03 21.84
C ILE A 239 -29.85 -12.62 21.61
N GLN A 240 -29.96 -13.63 20.75
CA GLN A 240 -31.24 -14.29 20.49
C GLN A 240 -31.76 -15.07 21.71
N ASN A 241 -30.88 -15.72 22.46
CA ASN A 241 -31.22 -16.35 23.74
C ASN A 241 -31.56 -15.35 24.86
N PHE A 242 -31.06 -14.11 24.79
CA PHE A 242 -31.36 -13.07 25.78
C PHE A 242 -32.69 -12.35 25.49
N LEU A 243 -33.15 -12.36 24.23
CA LEU A 243 -34.40 -11.74 23.79
C LEU A 243 -35.61 -12.68 23.84
N ASN A 244 -35.36 -14.00 23.87
CA ASN A 244 -36.36 -15.05 24.12
C ASN A 244 -36.57 -15.25 25.62
#